data_AF-A0A7Y4MVR9-F1
#
_entry.id   AF-A0A7Y4MVR9-F1
#
_cell.length_a   1.000
_cell.length_b   1.000
_cell.length_c   1.000
_cell.angle_alpha   90.00
_cell.angle_beta   90.00
_cell.angle_gamma   90.00
#
_symmetry.space_group_name_H-M   'P 1'
#
loop_
_entity.id
_entity.type
_entity.pdbx_description
1 polymer ?
#
loop_
_entity_poly.entity_id
_entity_poly.type
_entity_poly.pdbx_seq_one_letter_code
_entity_poly.pdbx_strand_id
1 'polypeptide(L)'
;FEIDGVPDEVMKDFSQRRVAILKAVEAEMASRGLDASQASRGLLQKATIETRQEKTEMSRYELEGIWKERGKALGFSEEQVNEIIDSESFTELSREECLEQVRESAYQILQGKAVFGEPELVAKAASAMIGKASRSQILEAVSDLKGELLVCHGEHSRDTVFTSRE
;
A
#
# COMPACT_ATOMS: atom_id res chain seq x y z
N PHE A 1 2.82 6.54 2.24
CA PHE A 1 2.89 5.08 2.15
C PHE A 1 4.28 4.68 2.63
N GLU A 2 4.39 3.55 3.31
CA GLU A 2 5.64 2.97 3.82
C GLU A 2 5.66 1.50 3.38
N ILE A 3 6.84 0.91 3.25
CA ILE A 3 6.97 -0.51 2.88
C ILE A 3 6.74 -1.32 4.16
N ASP A 4 5.75 -2.21 4.13
CA ASP A 4 5.47 -3.08 5.27
C ASP A 4 6.66 -4.02 5.52
N GLY A 5 6.95 -4.28 6.80
CA GLY A 5 8.13 -5.04 7.23
C GLY A 5 9.44 -4.24 7.35
N VAL A 6 9.51 -2.97 6.90
CA VAL A 6 10.68 -2.13 7.18
C VAL A 6 10.60 -1.53 8.59
N PRO A 7 11.58 -1.74 9.49
CA PRO A 7 11.52 -1.22 10.85
C PRO A 7 11.51 0.31 10.92
N ASP A 8 10.71 0.87 11.84
CA ASP A 8 10.63 2.31 12.09
C ASP A 8 11.98 2.97 12.39
N GLU A 9 12.85 2.26 13.11
CA GLU A 9 14.18 2.75 13.47
C GLU A 9 15.07 2.92 12.23
N VAL A 10 14.96 2.02 11.25
CA VAL A 10 15.63 2.11 9.96
C VAL A 10 15.12 3.32 9.19
N MET A 11 13.80 3.49 9.11
CA MET A 11 13.21 4.65 8.43
C MET A 11 13.64 5.98 9.06
N LYS A 12 13.71 6.04 10.39
CA LYS A 12 14.18 7.21 11.13
C LYS A 12 15.66 7.50 10.88
N ASP A 13 16.53 6.49 10.93
CA ASP A 13 17.97 6.67 10.73
C ASP A 13 18.30 7.17 9.32
N PHE A 14 17.59 6.68 8.30
CA PHE A 14 17.76 7.14 6.91
C PHE A 14 17.06 8.48 6.62
N SER A 15 16.28 9.01 7.56
CA SER A 15 15.56 10.30 7.45
C SER A 15 16.31 11.50 8.06
N GLN A 16 17.64 11.48 8.05
CA GLN A 16 18.52 12.44 8.74
C GLN A 16 18.18 13.91 8.46
N ARG A 17 17.85 14.24 7.20
CA ARG A 17 17.49 15.61 6.82
C ARG A 17 16.22 16.08 7.53
N ARG A 18 15.20 15.22 7.63
CA ARG A 18 13.95 15.55 8.32
C ARG A 18 14.20 15.81 9.80
N VAL A 19 15.02 14.99 10.45
CA VAL A 19 15.41 15.17 11.85
C VAL A 19 16.13 16.49 12.08
N ALA A 20 17.07 16.85 11.19
CA ALA A 20 17.79 18.12 11.29
C ALA A 20 16.85 19.33 11.17
N ILE A 21 15.91 19.30 10.22
CA ILE A 21 14.92 20.38 10.03
C ILE A 21 14.04 20.53 11.27
N LEU A 22 13.49 19.42 11.79
CA LEU A 22 12.60 19.46 12.95
C LEU A 22 13.33 19.97 14.20
N LYS A 23 14.58 19.54 14.45
CA LYS A 23 15.40 20.08 15.54
C LYS A 23 15.63 21.59 15.42
N ALA A 24 15.92 22.09 14.22
CA ALA A 24 16.10 23.52 14.01
C ALA A 24 14.81 24.32 14.26
N VAL A 25 13.67 23.76 13.85
CA VAL A 25 12.34 24.37 14.08
C VAL A 25 11.98 24.34 15.56
N GLU A 26 12.19 23.22 16.25
CA GLU A 26 11.96 23.08 17.69
C GLU A 26 12.79 24.07 18.50
N ALA A 27 14.07 24.23 18.16
CA ALA A 27 14.95 25.20 18.84
C ALA A 27 14.46 26.65 18.65
N GLU A 28 14.05 27.03 17.43
CA GLU A 28 13.54 28.36 17.12
C GLU A 28 12.16 28.64 17.75
N MET A 29 11.30 27.62 17.86
CA MET A 29 9.99 27.75 18.49
C MET A 29 10.11 27.82 20.01
N ALA A 30 10.98 26.98 20.60
CA ALA A 30 11.27 26.99 22.03
C ALA A 30 11.89 28.32 22.48
N SER A 31 12.75 28.95 21.67
CA SER A 31 13.32 30.27 21.98
C SER A 31 12.24 31.38 22.05
N ARG A 32 11.08 31.13 21.45
CA ARG A 32 9.90 32.00 21.45
C ARG A 32 8.81 31.55 22.43
N GLY A 33 9.05 30.48 23.19
CA GLY A 33 8.07 29.88 24.11
C GLY A 33 6.86 29.25 23.40
N LEU A 34 7.01 28.87 22.13
CA LEU A 34 5.95 28.29 21.30
C LEU A 34 6.21 26.80 21.06
N ASP A 35 5.14 26.07 20.77
CA ASP A 35 5.20 24.65 20.44
C ASP A 35 5.57 24.46 18.95
N ALA A 36 6.46 23.50 18.64
CA ALA A 36 6.92 23.23 17.28
C ALA A 36 5.80 22.84 16.31
N SER A 37 4.68 22.27 16.79
CA SER A 37 3.50 21.97 15.98
C SER A 37 2.82 23.22 15.41
N GLN A 38 3.05 24.39 16.02
CA GLN A 38 2.53 25.68 15.57
C GLN A 38 3.48 26.39 14.58
N ALA A 39 4.56 25.73 14.16
CA ALA A 39 5.54 26.32 13.27
C ALA A 39 4.90 26.73 11.93
N SER A 40 5.20 27.95 11.51
CA SER A 40 4.72 28.44 10.22
C SER A 40 5.43 27.72 9.07
N ARG A 41 4.76 27.67 7.90
CA ARG A 41 5.37 27.15 6.67
C ARG A 41 6.67 27.88 6.30
N GLY A 42 6.74 29.18 6.56
CA GLY A 42 7.94 29.98 6.32
C GLY A 42 9.13 29.55 7.19
N LEU A 43 8.88 29.18 8.45
CA LEU A 43 9.93 28.69 9.34
C LEU A 43 10.45 27.32 8.89
N LEU A 44 9.57 26.40 8.49
CA LEU A 44 9.96 25.10 7.93
C LEU A 44 10.83 25.26 6.67
N GLN A 45 10.46 26.20 5.79
CA GLN A 45 11.24 26.48 4.58
C GLN A 45 12.62 27.06 4.91
N LYS A 46 12.69 28.00 5.85
CA LYS A 46 13.96 28.57 6.33
C LYS A 46 14.87 27.48 6.90
N ALA A 47 14.36 26.66 7.81
CA ALA A 47 15.10 25.55 8.40
C ALA A 47 15.59 24.56 7.32
N THR A 48 14.77 24.26 6.31
CA THR A 48 15.15 23.38 5.19
C THR A 48 16.38 23.88 4.42
N ILE A 49 16.54 25.19 4.31
CA ILE A 49 17.67 25.83 3.63
C ILE A 49 18.88 25.83 4.56
N GLU A 50 18.70 26.25 5.82
CA GLU A 50 19.80 26.43 6.78
C GLU A 50 20.43 25.12 7.23
N THR A 51 19.66 24.04 7.37
CA THR A 51 20.20 22.73 7.76
C THR A 51 20.80 21.95 6.60
N ARG A 52 20.87 22.55 5.39
CA ARG A 52 21.43 21.90 4.21
C ARG A 52 22.96 21.92 4.28
N GLN A 53 23.54 20.76 4.53
CA GLN A 53 24.98 20.58 4.43
C GLN A 53 25.46 20.63 2.97
N GLU A 54 26.72 21.00 2.78
CA GLU A 54 27.40 20.90 1.49
C GLU A 54 27.54 19.43 1.09
N LYS A 55 27.43 19.17 -0.22
CA LYS A 55 27.58 17.81 -0.75
C LYS A 55 29.07 17.47 -0.78
N THR A 56 29.41 16.33 -0.20
CA THR A 56 30.72 15.71 -0.36
C THR A 56 30.69 14.73 -1.53
N GLU A 57 31.78 14.66 -2.29
CA GLU A 57 31.92 13.64 -3.33
C GLU A 57 32.22 12.29 -2.70
N MET A 58 31.45 11.26 -3.09
CA MET A 58 31.64 9.87 -2.69
C MET A 58 31.27 8.98 -3.87
N SER A 59 31.97 7.86 -4.03
CA SER A 59 31.58 6.88 -5.03
C SER A 59 30.28 6.17 -4.61
N ARG A 60 29.55 5.67 -5.61
CA ARG A 60 28.34 4.88 -5.38
C ARG A 60 28.62 3.62 -4.56
N TYR A 61 29.76 2.97 -4.83
CA TYR A 61 30.17 1.76 -4.12
C TYR A 61 30.38 2.02 -2.62
N GLU A 62 31.03 3.13 -2.26
CA GLU A 62 31.22 3.52 -0.86
C GLU A 62 29.88 3.83 -0.16
N LEU A 63 28.98 4.55 -0.84
CA LEU A 63 27.66 4.87 -0.29
C LEU A 63 26.81 3.61 -0.04
N GLU A 64 26.81 2.68 -0.98
CA GLU A 64 26.09 1.40 -0.84
C GLU A 64 26.65 0.58 0.33
N GLY A 65 27.98 0.54 0.49
CA GLY A 65 28.61 -0.11 1.64
C GLY A 65 28.16 0.49 2.97
N ILE A 66 28.19 1.82 3.09
CA ILE A 66 27.74 2.53 4.30
C ILE A 66 26.27 2.24 4.61
N TRP A 67 25.40 2.23 3.60
CA TRP A 67 23.98 1.96 3.80
C TRP A 67 23.72 0.52 4.25
N LYS A 68 24.42 -0.47 3.66
CA LYS A 68 24.31 -1.86 4.10
C LYS A 68 24.79 -2.05 5.53
N GLU A 69 25.92 -1.44 5.90
CA GLU A 69 26.43 -1.51 7.27
C GLU A 69 25.47 -0.86 8.27
N ARG A 70 24.92 0.31 7.94
CA ARG A 70 23.92 0.98 8.79
C ARG A 70 22.65 0.17 8.94
N GLY A 71 22.10 -0.34 7.83
CA GLY A 71 20.93 -1.21 7.85
C GLY A 71 21.16 -2.43 8.75
N LYS A 72 22.29 -3.12 8.55
CA LYS A 72 22.67 -4.28 9.36
C LYS A 72 22.80 -3.96 10.86
N ALA A 73 23.36 -2.80 11.21
CA ALA A 73 23.47 -2.35 12.60
C ALA A 73 22.09 -2.13 13.27
N LEU A 74 21.07 -1.83 12.46
CA LEU A 74 19.67 -1.67 12.88
C LEU A 74 18.84 -2.95 12.71
N GLY A 75 19.49 -4.10 12.45
CA GLY A 75 18.81 -5.38 12.25
C GLY A 75 18.12 -5.53 10.89
N PHE A 76 18.43 -4.67 9.91
CA PHE A 76 17.85 -4.71 8.56
C PHE A 76 18.92 -5.09 7.53
N SER A 77 19.10 -6.39 7.35
CA SER A 77 20.08 -6.98 6.43
C SER A 77 19.45 -7.53 5.15
N GLU A 78 20.28 -8.03 4.23
CA GLU A 78 19.78 -8.67 3.00
C GLU A 78 18.86 -9.86 3.30
N GLU A 79 19.12 -10.61 4.36
CA GLU A 79 18.25 -11.71 4.79
C GLU A 79 16.85 -11.22 5.17
N GLN A 80 16.76 -10.12 5.92
CA GLN A 80 15.47 -9.51 6.29
C GLN A 80 14.73 -8.92 5.08
N VAL A 81 15.47 -8.32 4.15
CA VAL A 81 14.90 -7.84 2.88
C VAL A 81 14.34 -9.01 2.07
N ASN A 82 15.10 -10.11 1.97
CA ASN A 82 14.64 -11.32 1.29
C ASN A 82 13.44 -11.93 2.02
N GLU A 83 13.39 -11.95 3.35
CA GLU A 83 12.21 -12.40 4.09
C GLU A 83 10.99 -11.53 3.78
N ILE A 84 11.12 -10.21 3.66
CA ILE A 84 9.99 -9.35 3.26
C ILE A 84 9.53 -9.71 1.84
N ILE A 85 10.45 -9.84 0.90
CA ILE A 85 10.16 -10.17 -0.50
C ILE A 85 9.57 -11.60 -0.63
N ASP A 86 10.12 -12.56 0.10
CA ASP A 86 9.76 -13.99 0.04
C ASP A 86 8.53 -14.29 0.91
N SER A 87 8.25 -13.51 1.95
CA SER A 87 7.01 -13.60 2.74
C SER A 87 5.78 -13.21 1.91
N GLU A 88 5.96 -12.43 0.85
CA GLU A 88 5.02 -12.32 -0.27
C GLU A 88 5.08 -13.55 -1.19
N SER A 89 5.23 -14.76 -0.62
CA SER A 89 4.90 -16.00 -1.32
C SER A 89 3.42 -15.94 -1.69
N PHE A 90 3.18 -15.40 -2.88
CA PHE A 90 1.88 -15.30 -3.51
C PHE A 90 1.36 -16.71 -3.67
N THR A 91 0.54 -17.17 -2.71
CA THR A 91 -0.25 -18.37 -2.92
C THR A 91 -1.36 -17.95 -3.87
N GLU A 92 -1.03 -17.97 -5.15
CA GLU A 92 -1.99 -17.75 -6.22
C GLU A 92 -3.14 -18.71 -5.98
N LEU A 93 -4.34 -18.17 -5.78
CA LEU A 93 -5.52 -19.01 -5.67
C LEU A 93 -5.62 -19.83 -6.94
N SER A 94 -5.88 -21.13 -6.77
CA SER A 94 -6.29 -21.96 -7.89
C SER A 94 -7.53 -21.37 -8.56
N ARG A 95 -7.77 -21.72 -9.81
CA ARG A 95 -8.97 -21.26 -10.55
C ARG A 95 -10.26 -21.56 -9.78
N GLU A 96 -10.32 -22.71 -9.13
CA GLU A 96 -11.48 -23.14 -8.33
C GLU A 96 -11.68 -22.27 -7.09
N GLU A 97 -10.61 -21.95 -6.36
CA GLU A 97 -10.67 -21.08 -5.18
C GLU A 97 -11.03 -19.64 -5.56
N CYS A 98 -10.52 -19.14 -6.69
CA CYS A 98 -10.89 -17.82 -7.23
C CYS A 98 -12.39 -17.77 -7.55
N LEU A 99 -12.92 -18.81 -8.20
CA LEU A 99 -14.36 -18.91 -8.50
C LEU A 99 -15.21 -18.94 -7.23
N GLU A 100 -14.81 -19.71 -6.22
CA GLU A 100 -15.54 -19.78 -4.95
C GLU A 100 -15.52 -18.44 -4.22
N GLN A 101 -14.40 -17.71 -4.25
CA GLN A 101 -14.31 -16.39 -3.63
C GLN A 101 -15.17 -15.33 -4.36
N VAL A 102 -15.26 -15.40 -5.69
CA VAL A 102 -16.18 -14.56 -6.48
C VAL A 102 -17.64 -14.91 -6.15
N ARG A 103 -17.96 -16.19 -5.99
CA ARG A 103 -19.29 -16.66 -5.58
C ARG A 103 -19.67 -16.13 -4.20
N GLU A 104 -18.77 -16.23 -3.22
CA GLU A 104 -18.98 -15.66 -1.88
C GLU A 104 -19.19 -14.15 -1.95
N SER A 105 -18.40 -13.44 -2.76
CA SER A 105 -18.53 -12.00 -2.97
C SER A 105 -19.90 -11.62 -3.53
N ALA A 106 -20.43 -12.41 -4.49
CA ALA A 106 -21.78 -12.22 -5.02
C ALA A 106 -22.86 -12.44 -3.94
N TYR A 107 -22.74 -13.51 -3.14
CA TYR A 107 -23.68 -13.75 -2.03
C TYR A 107 -23.69 -12.62 -1.00
N GLN A 108 -22.52 -12.10 -0.63
CA GLN A 108 -22.44 -10.97 0.30
C GLN A 108 -23.11 -9.71 -0.25
N ILE A 109 -23.01 -9.45 -1.55
CA ILE A 109 -23.73 -8.32 -2.18
C ILE A 109 -25.24 -8.59 -2.13
N LEU A 110 -25.67 -9.80 -2.46
CA LEU A 110 -27.09 -10.19 -2.48
C LEU A 110 -27.78 -10.11 -1.11
N GLN A 111 -27.03 -10.28 -0.02
CA GLN A 111 -27.56 -10.06 1.33
C GLN A 111 -27.98 -8.60 1.60
N GLY A 112 -27.35 -7.63 0.92
CA GLY A 112 -27.64 -6.20 1.08
C GLY A 112 -28.46 -5.59 -0.05
N LYS A 113 -28.45 -6.19 -1.25
CA LYS A 113 -29.09 -5.66 -2.46
C LYS A 113 -29.63 -6.78 -3.33
N ALA A 114 -30.84 -6.63 -3.85
CA ALA A 114 -31.44 -7.62 -4.75
C ALA A 114 -30.77 -7.69 -6.13
N VAL A 115 -30.13 -6.62 -6.59
CA VAL A 115 -29.56 -6.51 -7.93
C VAL A 115 -28.24 -5.75 -7.85
N PHE A 116 -27.21 -6.18 -8.59
CA PHE A 116 -25.90 -5.54 -8.63
C PHE A 116 -25.26 -5.62 -10.02
N GLY A 117 -24.30 -4.73 -10.30
CA GLY A 117 -23.57 -4.70 -11.57
C GLY A 117 -22.27 -5.48 -11.54
N GLU A 118 -21.73 -5.83 -12.71
CA GLU A 118 -20.42 -6.46 -12.85
C GLU A 118 -19.27 -5.65 -12.22
N PRO A 119 -19.19 -4.31 -12.38
CA PRO A 119 -18.12 -3.53 -11.74
C PRO A 119 -18.12 -3.63 -10.22
N GLU A 120 -19.30 -3.74 -9.61
CA GLU A 120 -19.45 -3.89 -8.15
C GLU A 120 -18.97 -5.27 -7.69
N LEU A 121 -19.33 -6.34 -8.41
CA LEU A 121 -18.85 -7.69 -8.14
C LEU A 121 -17.33 -7.78 -8.28
N VAL A 122 -16.76 -7.24 -9.36
CA VAL A 122 -15.31 -7.22 -9.58
C VAL A 122 -14.60 -6.46 -8.46
N ALA A 123 -15.11 -5.30 -8.05
CA ALA A 123 -14.50 -4.51 -6.97
C ALA A 123 -14.51 -5.25 -5.62
N LYS A 124 -15.64 -5.88 -5.28
CA LYS A 124 -15.80 -6.69 -4.06
C LYS A 124 -14.84 -7.89 -4.06
N ALA A 125 -14.82 -8.65 -5.15
CA ALA A 125 -13.95 -9.81 -5.33
C ALA A 125 -12.47 -9.44 -5.31
N ALA A 126 -12.08 -8.37 -6.01
CA ALA A 126 -10.70 -7.88 -6.03
C ALA A 126 -10.22 -7.45 -4.64
N SER A 127 -11.10 -6.86 -3.83
CA SER A 127 -10.78 -6.47 -2.45
C SER A 127 -10.55 -7.69 -1.54
N ALA A 128 -11.29 -8.79 -1.76
CA ALA A 128 -11.12 -10.03 -0.99
C ALA A 128 -9.86 -10.82 -1.40
N MET A 129 -9.40 -10.64 -2.64
CA MET A 129 -8.29 -11.39 -3.25
C MET A 129 -7.04 -10.53 -3.50
N ILE A 130 -6.89 -9.41 -2.78
CA ILE A 130 -5.67 -8.59 -2.84
C ILE A 130 -4.47 -9.49 -2.52
N GLY A 131 -3.48 -9.49 -3.41
CA GLY A 131 -2.27 -10.31 -3.24
C GLY A 131 -2.51 -11.82 -3.38
N LYS A 132 -3.66 -12.25 -3.91
CA LYS A 132 -4.04 -13.66 -4.07
C LYS A 132 -4.50 -14.06 -5.48
N ALA A 133 -4.97 -13.10 -6.27
CA ALA A 133 -5.37 -13.32 -7.65
C ALA A 133 -5.08 -12.10 -8.53
N SER A 134 -4.69 -12.34 -9.78
CA SER A 134 -4.56 -11.31 -10.81
C SER A 134 -5.92 -10.81 -11.29
N ARG A 135 -5.95 -9.60 -11.85
CA ARG A 135 -7.18 -9.04 -12.45
C ARG A 135 -7.77 -9.94 -13.54
N SER A 136 -6.93 -10.60 -14.34
CA SER A 136 -7.39 -11.52 -15.38
C SER A 136 -8.11 -12.73 -14.80
N GLN A 137 -7.57 -13.35 -13.74
CA GLN A 137 -8.21 -14.49 -13.08
C GLN A 137 -9.57 -14.11 -12.48
N ILE A 138 -9.66 -12.92 -11.88
CA ILE A 138 -10.90 -12.43 -11.29
C ILE A 138 -11.96 -12.23 -12.38
N LEU A 139 -11.58 -11.63 -13.52
CA LEU A 139 -12.52 -11.41 -14.64
C LEU A 139 -12.97 -12.73 -15.28
N GLU A 140 -12.06 -13.71 -15.40
CA GLU A 140 -12.40 -15.05 -15.88
C GLU A 140 -13.39 -15.75 -14.94
N ALA A 141 -13.11 -15.75 -13.63
CA ALA A 141 -14.00 -16.31 -12.61
C ALA A 141 -15.37 -15.62 -12.56
N VAL A 142 -15.42 -14.29 -12.74
CA VAL A 142 -16.69 -13.55 -12.86
C VAL A 142 -17.45 -13.96 -14.12
N SER A 143 -16.78 -14.15 -15.25
CA SER A 143 -17.39 -14.62 -16.49
C SER A 143 -17.96 -16.04 -16.35
N ASP A 144 -17.22 -16.93 -15.70
CA ASP A 144 -17.65 -18.29 -15.40
C ASP A 144 -18.90 -18.29 -14.50
N LEU A 145 -18.88 -17.49 -13.41
CA LEU A 145 -20.02 -17.36 -12.51
C LEU A 145 -21.27 -16.80 -13.21
N LYS A 146 -21.09 -15.85 -14.14
CA LYS A 146 -22.19 -15.30 -14.96
C LYS A 146 -22.87 -16.37 -15.82
N GLY A 147 -22.10 -17.33 -16.35
CA GLY A 147 -22.66 -18.45 -17.12
C GLY A 147 -23.46 -19.44 -16.26
N GLU A 148 -23.03 -19.67 -15.02
CA GLU A 148 -23.58 -20.71 -14.16
C GLU A 148 -24.75 -20.27 -13.28
N LEU A 149 -24.65 -19.14 -12.58
CA LEU A 149 -25.45 -18.87 -11.37
C LEU A 149 -26.17 -17.52 -11.35
N LEU A 150 -25.74 -16.55 -12.17
CA LEU A 150 -26.37 -15.24 -12.25
C LEU A 150 -27.36 -15.17 -13.41
N VAL A 151 -28.46 -14.44 -13.21
CA VAL A 151 -29.41 -14.08 -14.27
C VAL A 151 -29.24 -12.61 -14.61
N CYS A 152 -29.16 -12.31 -15.90
CA CYS A 152 -29.22 -10.94 -16.40
C CYS A 152 -30.60 -10.35 -16.08
N HIS A 153 -30.64 -9.31 -15.25
CA HIS A 153 -31.87 -8.62 -14.84
C HIS A 153 -32.18 -7.38 -15.70
N GLY A 154 -31.32 -7.05 -16.67
CA GLY A 154 -31.50 -5.95 -17.63
C GLY A 154 -30.30 -5.01 -17.70
N GLU A 155 -30.49 -3.83 -18.32
CA GLU A 155 -29.52 -2.74 -18.35
C GLU A 155 -29.96 -1.61 -17.42
N HIS A 156 -29.09 -1.20 -16.50
CA HIS A 156 -29.31 -0.02 -15.69
C HIS A 156 -28.12 0.93 -15.87
N SER A 157 -28.38 2.17 -16.31
CA SER A 157 -27.34 3.20 -16.45
C SER A 157 -26.10 2.76 -17.25
N ARG A 158 -26.31 2.04 -18.36
CA ARG A 158 -25.29 1.47 -19.28
C ARG A 158 -24.56 0.21 -18.82
N ASP A 159 -24.86 -0.30 -17.62
CA ASP A 159 -24.29 -1.55 -17.13
C ASP A 159 -25.34 -2.66 -17.11
N THR A 160 -24.93 -3.86 -17.50
CA THR A 160 -25.74 -5.06 -17.31
C THR A 160 -25.81 -5.39 -15.83
N VAL A 161 -27.02 -5.56 -15.31
CA VAL A 161 -27.25 -5.87 -13.90
C VAL A 161 -27.66 -7.34 -13.72
N PHE A 162 -27.27 -7.91 -12.58
CA PHE A 162 -27.39 -9.33 -12.28
C PHE A 162 -28.13 -9.55 -10.95
N THR A 163 -28.79 -10.70 -10.86
CA THR A 163 -29.43 -11.24 -9.65
C THR A 163 -29.12 -12.73 -9.53
N SER A 164 -29.35 -13.33 -8.36
CA SER A 164 -29.37 -14.79 -8.19
C SER A 164 -30.44 -15.45 -9.05
N ARG A 165 -30.23 -16.72 -9.41
CA ARG A 165 -31.25 -17.59 -10.03
C ARG A 165 -32.38 -18.00 -9.09
N GLU A 166 -32.11 -17.99 -7.78
CA GLU A 166 -33.08 -18.21 -6.70
C GLU A 166 -33.69 -16.87 -6.26
#